data_AF-A0A6I3T4C6-F1
#
_entry.id   AF-A0A6I3T4C6-F1
#
_cell.length_a   1.000
_cell.length_b   1.000
_cell.length_c   1.000
_cell.angle_alpha   90.00
_cell.angle_beta   90.00
_cell.angle_gamma   90.00
#
_symmetry.space_group_name_H-M   'P 1'
#
loop_
_entity.id
_entity.type
_entity.pdbx_description
1 polymer ?
#
loop_
_entity_poly.entity_id
_entity_poly.type
_entity_poly.pdbx_seq_one_letter_code
_entity_poly.pdbx_strand_id
1 'polypeptide(L)'
;MPLPLEPDAPRDFDFIIGDWRVRHRRLQSRLNGCTEWVEFDGLSSTVRTLGGFGNLEDNLLQFPEGAFRAIAVRAYCSATGTWSIWWLDGRNPTTLDVPVVGRFSDGIGIFLADDVLDGRPIKVRFTWTAKPGHPPRWEQAFSADAGASWETNWTMAFTPA
;
A
#
# COMPACT_ATOMS: atom_id res chain seq x y z
N MET A 1 0.05 17.19 18.80
CA MET A 1 -0.55 18.26 17.97
C MET A 1 -0.05 18.06 16.55
N PRO A 2 -0.92 17.90 15.54
CA PRO A 2 -0.47 17.84 14.15
C PRO A 2 0.20 19.17 13.78
N LEU A 3 1.32 19.11 13.05
CA LEU A 3 1.94 20.31 12.48
C LEU A 3 1.06 20.88 11.35
N PRO A 4 1.14 22.19 11.06
CA PRO A 4 0.43 22.79 9.94
C PRO A 4 0.74 22.10 8.60
N LEU A 5 -0.22 22.15 7.68
CA LEU A 5 -0.03 21.69 6.30
C LEU A 5 0.45 22.85 5.43
N GLU A 6 1.29 22.53 4.45
CA GLU A 6 1.73 23.47 3.43
C GLU A 6 0.62 23.65 2.38
N PRO A 7 0.41 24.88 1.84
CA PRO A 7 -0.69 25.17 0.92
C PRO A 7 -0.63 24.40 -0.42
N ASP A 8 0.58 24.04 -0.87
CA ASP A 8 0.86 23.37 -2.14
C ASP A 8 1.02 21.85 -2.00
N ALA A 9 0.75 21.31 -0.81
CA ALA A 9 0.82 19.88 -0.57
C ALA A 9 -0.14 19.09 -1.49
N PRO A 10 0.33 17.99 -2.11
CA PRO A 10 -0.48 17.15 -2.97
C PRO A 10 -1.61 16.46 -2.17
N ARG A 11 -2.76 16.27 -2.82
CA ARG A 11 -3.97 15.69 -2.22
C ARG A 11 -4.27 14.28 -2.69
N ASP A 12 -3.32 13.65 -3.39
CA ASP A 12 -3.52 12.37 -4.06
C ASP A 12 -4.01 11.26 -3.13
N PHE A 13 -3.55 11.24 -1.88
CA PHE A 13 -3.93 10.26 -0.86
C PHE A 13 -5.01 10.74 0.13
N ASP A 14 -5.66 11.89 -0.11
CA ASP A 14 -6.67 12.42 0.82
C ASP A 14 -7.82 11.44 1.08
N PHE A 15 -8.08 10.54 0.14
CA PHE A 15 -9.15 9.54 0.19
C PHE A 15 -8.95 8.43 1.25
N ILE A 16 -7.75 8.25 1.82
CA ILE A 16 -7.48 7.29 2.90
C ILE A 16 -7.20 7.95 4.26
N ILE A 17 -7.19 9.28 4.34
CA ILE A 17 -6.94 9.96 5.62
C ILE A 17 -8.07 9.65 6.61
N GLY A 18 -7.72 9.35 7.85
CA GLY A 18 -8.64 8.91 8.89
C GLY A 18 -8.62 7.40 9.12
N ASP A 19 -9.70 6.89 9.72
CA ASP A 19 -9.79 5.52 10.21
C ASP A 19 -10.69 4.65 9.33
N TRP A 20 -10.23 3.44 9.05
CA TRP A 20 -10.88 2.52 8.12
C TRP A 20 -10.93 1.10 8.66
N ARG A 21 -12.04 0.41 8.36
CA ARG A 21 -12.10 -1.04 8.34
C ARG A 21 -11.62 -1.52 6.98
N VAL A 22 -10.79 -2.56 6.99
CA VAL A 22 -10.18 -3.09 5.77
C VAL A 22 -10.52 -4.57 5.65
N ARG A 23 -11.12 -4.95 4.53
CA ARG A 23 -11.28 -6.36 4.16
C ARG A 23 -10.12 -6.77 3.25
N HIS A 24 -9.33 -7.73 3.69
CA HIS A 24 -8.20 -8.25 2.96
C HIS A 24 -8.52 -9.58 2.30
N ARG A 25 -7.94 -9.81 1.13
CA ARG A 25 -7.79 -11.13 0.52
C ARG A 25 -6.36 -11.26 0.04
N ARG A 26 -5.64 -12.29 0.47
CA ARG A 26 -4.24 -12.53 0.09
C ARG A 26 -4.07 -13.97 -0.39
N LEU A 27 -3.33 -14.18 -1.48
CA LEU A 27 -2.98 -15.53 -1.91
C LEU A 27 -2.13 -16.22 -0.84
N GLN A 28 -2.37 -17.51 -0.63
CA GLN A 28 -1.63 -18.32 0.35
C GLN A 28 -0.15 -18.42 -0.02
N SER A 29 0.16 -18.53 -1.31
CA SER A 29 1.52 -18.50 -1.87
C SER A 29 1.54 -17.69 -3.17
N ARG A 30 2.73 -17.25 -3.62
CA ARG A 30 2.87 -16.33 -4.77
C ARG A 30 3.79 -16.93 -5.82
N LEU A 31 3.53 -16.60 -7.08
CA LEU A 31 4.35 -16.95 -8.26
C LEU A 31 4.56 -18.47 -8.43
N ASN A 32 3.56 -19.25 -8.04
CA ASN A 32 3.55 -20.71 -8.16
C ASN A 32 2.21 -21.27 -8.68
N GLY A 33 1.34 -20.41 -9.23
CA GLY A 33 0.02 -20.79 -9.73
C GLY A 33 -1.03 -21.01 -8.64
N CYS A 34 -0.78 -20.56 -7.41
CA CYS A 34 -1.75 -20.64 -6.32
C CYS A 34 -3.01 -19.82 -6.64
N THR A 35 -4.18 -20.44 -6.46
CA THR A 35 -5.49 -19.79 -6.59
C THR A 35 -6.24 -19.73 -5.26
N GLU A 36 -5.62 -20.19 -4.17
CA GLU A 36 -6.21 -20.22 -2.84
C GLU A 36 -6.01 -18.88 -2.13
N TRP A 37 -7.14 -18.24 -1.79
CA TRP A 37 -7.17 -16.94 -1.13
C TRP A 37 -7.51 -17.10 0.35
N VAL A 38 -6.71 -16.47 1.20
CA VAL A 38 -7.02 -16.29 2.61
C VAL A 38 -7.65 -14.91 2.78
N GLU A 39 -8.81 -14.87 3.41
CA GLU A 39 -9.51 -13.63 3.72
C GLU A 39 -9.44 -13.32 5.22
N PHE A 40 -9.26 -12.04 5.54
CA PHE A 40 -9.16 -11.59 6.92
C PHE A 40 -9.50 -10.10 7.03
N ASP A 41 -9.81 -9.67 8.24
CA ASP A 41 -10.16 -8.29 8.53
C ASP A 41 -8.94 -7.51 9.05
N GLY A 42 -9.06 -6.19 9.01
CA GLY A 42 -8.05 -5.28 9.51
C GLY A 42 -8.63 -3.90 9.81
N LEU A 43 -7.79 -3.09 10.44
CA LEU A 43 -8.03 -1.68 10.68
C LEU A 43 -6.84 -0.88 10.15
N SER A 44 -7.10 0.29 9.58
CA SER A 44 -6.04 1.25 9.30
C SER A 44 -6.39 2.64 9.81
N SER A 45 -5.37 3.41 10.18
CA SER A 45 -5.48 4.81 10.60
C SER A 45 -4.39 5.61 9.92
N THR A 46 -4.77 6.57 9.08
CA THR A 46 -3.83 7.36 8.29
C THR A 46 -3.85 8.83 8.71
N VAL A 47 -2.66 9.36 8.98
CA VAL A 47 -2.45 10.78 9.31
C VAL A 47 -1.47 11.43 8.35
N ARG A 48 -1.70 12.71 8.04
CA ARG A 48 -0.78 13.51 7.23
C ARG A 48 0.52 13.79 8.01
N THR A 49 1.63 13.79 7.31
CA THR A 49 2.98 14.09 7.81
C THR A 49 3.71 15.00 6.83
N LEU A 50 4.91 15.48 7.19
CA LEU A 50 5.77 16.28 6.28
C LEU A 50 5.06 17.50 5.68
N GLY A 51 4.27 18.23 6.47
CA GLY A 51 3.50 19.38 5.97
C GLY A 51 2.46 19.02 4.90
N GLY A 52 2.02 17.77 4.81
CA GLY A 52 1.11 17.28 3.77
C GLY A 52 1.81 16.61 2.58
N PHE A 53 3.13 16.73 2.47
CA PHE A 53 3.93 15.98 1.49
C PHE A 53 4.17 14.52 1.89
N GLY A 54 3.54 14.06 2.97
CA GLY A 54 3.63 12.69 3.44
C GLY A 54 2.37 12.24 4.16
N ASN A 55 2.28 10.94 4.38
CA ASN A 55 1.37 10.37 5.35
C ASN A 55 1.98 9.13 6.02
N LEU A 56 1.46 8.80 7.19
CA LEU A 56 1.77 7.59 7.93
C LEU A 56 0.46 6.85 8.16
N GLU A 57 0.41 5.58 7.77
CA GLU A 57 -0.73 4.70 8.00
C GLU A 57 -0.32 3.58 8.96
N ASP A 58 -0.94 3.53 10.13
CA ASP A 58 -0.84 2.40 11.07
C ASP A 58 -1.88 1.34 10.69
N ASN A 59 -1.45 0.09 10.61
CA ASN A 59 -2.26 -1.04 10.19
C ASN A 59 -2.30 -2.10 11.30
N LEU A 60 -3.49 -2.63 11.56
CA LEU A 60 -3.70 -3.87 12.30
C LEU A 60 -4.27 -4.91 11.33
N LEU A 61 -3.52 -5.99 11.08
CA LEU A 61 -3.92 -7.06 10.18
C LEU A 61 -4.27 -8.30 11.01
N GLN A 62 -5.51 -8.79 10.90
CA GLN A 62 -6.02 -9.90 11.72
C GLN A 62 -5.96 -11.22 10.97
N PHE A 63 -4.77 -11.63 10.54
CA PHE A 63 -4.57 -12.92 9.87
C PHE A 63 -5.09 -14.10 10.72
N PRO A 64 -5.54 -15.21 10.10
CA PRO A 64 -6.00 -16.39 10.82
C PRO A 64 -4.98 -16.96 11.81
N GLU A 65 -3.70 -16.85 11.50
CA GLU A 65 -2.59 -17.37 12.32
C GLU A 65 -2.21 -16.43 13.47
N GLY A 66 -2.72 -15.20 13.48
CA GLY A 66 -2.45 -14.20 14.50
C GLY A 66 -2.41 -12.78 13.94
N ALA A 67 -2.83 -11.82 14.76
CA ALA A 67 -2.80 -10.42 14.38
C ALA A 67 -1.38 -9.84 14.47
N PHE A 68 -1.03 -8.96 13.55
CA PHE A 68 0.20 -8.17 13.64
C PHE A 68 -0.04 -6.72 13.18
N ARG A 69 0.92 -5.86 13.51
CA ARG A 69 0.90 -4.44 13.13
C ARG A 69 1.96 -4.14 12.10
N ALA A 70 1.70 -3.15 11.28
CA ALA A 70 2.64 -2.63 10.30
C ALA A 70 2.36 -1.15 10.02
N ILE A 71 3.34 -0.45 9.49
CA ILE A 71 3.15 0.92 9.02
C ILE A 71 3.44 1.03 7.54
N ALA A 72 2.65 1.84 6.83
CA ALA A 72 3.00 2.36 5.53
C ALA A 72 3.41 3.83 5.67
N VAL A 73 4.63 4.15 5.25
CA VAL A 73 5.14 5.53 5.20
C VAL A 73 5.06 5.98 3.74
N ARG A 74 4.48 7.16 3.49
CA ARG A 74 4.41 7.74 2.15
C ARG A 74 5.05 9.11 2.14
N ALA A 75 5.82 9.41 1.10
CA ALA A 75 6.41 10.73 0.88
C ALA A 75 6.35 11.12 -0.59
N TYR A 76 6.06 12.38 -0.86
CA TYR A 76 6.01 12.98 -2.19
C TYR A 76 7.32 13.67 -2.54
N CYS A 77 7.83 13.41 -3.73
CA CYS A 77 8.95 14.12 -4.32
C CYS A 77 8.43 15.11 -5.37
N SER A 78 8.47 16.41 -5.04
CA SER A 78 8.02 17.47 -5.95
C SER A 78 8.86 17.58 -7.21
N ALA A 79 10.16 17.24 -7.14
CA ALA A 79 11.06 17.29 -8.29
C ALA A 79 10.69 16.25 -9.37
N THR A 80 10.17 15.08 -8.98
CA THR A 80 9.81 14.00 -9.91
C THR A 80 8.29 13.86 -10.10
N GLY A 81 7.49 14.52 -9.25
CA GLY A 81 6.03 14.40 -9.24
C GLY A 81 5.55 13.00 -8.85
N THR A 82 6.27 12.31 -7.97
CA THR A 82 5.99 10.91 -7.59
C THR A 82 5.92 10.74 -6.09
N TRP A 83 5.14 9.75 -5.65
CA TRP A 83 5.17 9.24 -4.28
C TRP A 83 6.03 7.99 -4.17
N SER A 84 6.69 7.86 -3.03
CA SER A 84 7.31 6.64 -2.55
C SER A 84 6.48 6.07 -1.40
N ILE A 85 6.32 4.75 -1.34
CA ILE A 85 5.59 4.04 -0.28
C ILE A 85 6.51 2.97 0.30
N TRP A 86 6.91 3.14 1.56
CA TRP A 86 7.66 2.15 2.33
C TRP A 86 6.74 1.37 3.25
N TRP A 87 7.04 0.08 3.45
CA TRP A 87 6.36 -0.79 4.38
C TRP A 87 7.31 -1.19 5.52
N LEU A 88 6.82 -1.17 6.76
CA LEU A 88 7.50 -1.73 7.93
C LEU A 88 6.60 -2.77 8.57
N ASP A 89 7.03 -4.03 8.55
CA ASP A 89 6.34 -5.09 9.26
C ASP A 89 6.77 -5.10 10.74
N GLY A 90 5.81 -4.99 11.66
CA GLY A 90 6.10 -5.00 13.11
C GLY A 90 6.71 -6.32 13.61
N ARG A 91 6.64 -7.40 12.84
CA ARG A 91 7.34 -8.67 13.12
C ARG A 91 8.82 -8.61 12.74
N ASN A 92 9.21 -7.68 11.87
CA ASN A 92 10.59 -7.39 11.48
C ASN A 92 10.87 -5.86 11.57
N PRO A 93 10.90 -5.29 12.78
CA PRO A 93 10.82 -3.83 12.98
C PRO A 93 12.12 -3.07 12.66
N THR A 94 13.15 -3.75 12.13
CA THR A 94 14.48 -3.16 11.92
C THR A 94 14.71 -2.70 10.48
N THR A 95 13.84 -3.07 9.54
CA THR A 95 14.06 -2.87 8.10
C THR A 95 12.78 -2.37 7.44
N LEU A 96 12.88 -1.26 6.70
CA LEU A 96 11.86 -0.84 5.75
C LEU A 96 12.07 -1.56 4.42
N ASP A 97 10.99 -2.00 3.81
CA ASP A 97 11.02 -2.59 2.47
C ASP A 97 11.47 -1.56 1.42
N VAL A 98 11.92 -2.05 0.27
CA VAL A 98 12.22 -1.20 -0.89
C VAL A 98 10.94 -0.44 -1.28
N PRO A 99 10.98 0.90 -1.41
CA PRO A 99 9.76 1.65 -1.68
C PRO A 99 9.25 1.36 -3.08
N VAL A 100 7.94 1.17 -3.21
CA VAL A 100 7.29 1.32 -4.51
C VAL A 100 7.17 2.80 -4.83
N VAL A 101 7.49 3.18 -6.06
CA VAL A 101 7.49 4.57 -6.53
C VAL A 101 6.52 4.73 -7.69
N GLY A 102 5.74 5.80 -7.68
CA GLY A 102 4.65 5.96 -8.63
C GLY A 102 3.89 7.26 -8.50
N ARG A 103 2.76 7.36 -9.21
CA ARG A 103 1.91 8.56 -9.21
C ARG A 103 0.46 8.17 -9.51
N PHE A 104 -0.44 9.11 -9.26
CA PHE A 104 -1.83 8.99 -9.67
C PHE A 104 -2.07 9.57 -11.06
N SER A 105 -2.99 8.96 -11.80
CA SER A 105 -3.65 9.50 -12.99
C SER A 105 -5.11 9.09 -12.94
N ASP A 106 -6.03 10.04 -13.05
CA ASP A 106 -7.49 9.79 -13.13
C ASP A 106 -8.05 8.89 -12.01
N GLY A 107 -7.58 9.12 -10.77
CA GLY A 107 -8.00 8.36 -9.59
C GLY A 107 -7.38 6.95 -9.50
N ILE A 108 -6.45 6.59 -10.38
CA ILE A 108 -5.69 5.34 -10.32
C ILE A 108 -4.22 5.65 -10.02
N GLY A 109 -3.71 5.11 -8.92
CA GLY A 109 -2.30 5.20 -8.54
C GLY A 109 -1.58 3.92 -8.90
N ILE A 110 -0.50 3.99 -9.70
CA ILE A 110 0.35 2.84 -10.02
C ILE A 110 1.75 3.10 -9.46
N PHE A 111 2.24 2.17 -8.65
CA PHE A 111 3.54 2.25 -7.98
C PHE A 111 4.33 0.98 -8.23
N LEU A 112 5.61 1.10 -8.54
CA LEU A 112 6.47 -0.01 -8.94
C LEU A 112 7.75 -0.04 -8.10
N ALA A 113 8.24 -1.25 -7.81
CA ALA A 113 9.57 -1.50 -7.27
C ALA A 113 10.19 -2.74 -7.93
N ASP A 114 11.51 -2.80 -7.92
CA ASP A 114 12.27 -4.04 -8.09
C ASP A 114 12.58 -4.59 -6.70
N ASP A 115 12.33 -5.87 -6.48
CA ASP A 115 12.47 -6.52 -5.17
C ASP A 115 12.93 -7.99 -5.34
N VAL A 116 13.10 -8.71 -4.23
CA VAL A 116 13.53 -10.11 -4.20
C VAL A 116 12.56 -10.94 -3.36
N LEU A 117 11.98 -11.97 -3.98
CA LEU A 117 11.16 -12.98 -3.30
C LEU A 117 11.87 -14.34 -3.34
N ASP A 118 12.13 -14.93 -2.17
CA ASP A 118 12.79 -16.22 -2.03
C ASP A 118 14.11 -16.33 -2.84
N GLY A 119 14.89 -15.23 -2.84
CA GLY A 119 16.15 -15.12 -3.56
C GLY A 119 16.02 -14.86 -5.07
N ARG A 120 14.81 -14.69 -5.59
CA ARG A 120 14.55 -14.41 -7.02
C ARG A 120 14.15 -12.96 -7.23
N PRO A 121 14.77 -12.24 -8.18
CA PRO A 121 14.31 -10.91 -8.56
C PRO A 121 12.87 -10.92 -9.06
N ILE A 122 12.06 -9.99 -8.59
CA ILE A 122 10.68 -9.78 -9.00
C ILE A 122 10.42 -8.29 -9.22
N LYS A 123 9.35 -7.97 -9.95
CA LYS A 123 8.73 -6.64 -9.88
C LYS A 123 7.53 -6.66 -8.97
N VAL A 124 7.37 -5.62 -8.16
CA VAL A 124 6.21 -5.37 -7.33
C VAL A 124 5.41 -4.23 -7.93
N ARG A 125 4.08 -4.36 -7.97
CA ARG A 125 3.16 -3.29 -8.35
C ARG A 125 2.09 -3.11 -7.30
N PHE A 126 1.94 -1.88 -6.81
CA PHE A 126 0.73 -1.48 -6.10
C PHE A 126 -0.19 -0.71 -7.04
N THR A 127 -1.48 -1.03 -6.97
CA THR A 127 -2.55 -0.30 -7.65
C THR A 127 -3.49 0.25 -6.60
N TRP A 128 -3.60 1.58 -6.50
CA TRP A 128 -4.64 2.26 -5.75
C TRP A 128 -5.77 2.68 -6.69
N THR A 129 -7.01 2.42 -6.31
CA THR A 129 -8.20 2.92 -7.00
C THR A 129 -8.99 3.82 -6.06
N ALA A 130 -9.02 5.10 -6.38
CA ALA A 130 -9.68 6.16 -5.63
C ALA A 130 -10.65 6.93 -6.56
N LYS A 131 -11.69 6.23 -7.02
CA LYS A 131 -12.71 6.84 -7.87
C LYS A 131 -13.80 7.48 -7.00
N PRO A 132 -14.26 8.70 -7.35
CA PRO A 132 -15.38 9.34 -6.66
C PRO A 132 -16.60 8.41 -6.58
N GLY A 133 -17.26 8.36 -5.42
CA GLY A 133 -18.46 7.56 -5.20
C GLY A 133 -18.23 6.05 -4.97
N HIS A 134 -16.97 5.60 -4.97
CA HIS A 134 -16.63 4.21 -4.67
C HIS A 134 -15.70 4.12 -3.46
N PRO A 135 -15.82 3.07 -2.63
CA PRO A 135 -14.86 2.82 -1.57
C PRO A 135 -13.46 2.63 -2.16
N PRO A 136 -12.40 3.17 -1.51
CA PRO A 136 -11.03 2.96 -1.95
C PRO A 136 -10.69 1.47 -2.04
N ARG A 137 -9.86 1.13 -3.02
CA ARG A 137 -9.32 -0.22 -3.18
C ARG A 137 -7.82 -0.15 -3.38
N TRP A 138 -7.14 -1.16 -2.88
CA TRP A 138 -5.72 -1.36 -3.11
C TRP A 138 -5.45 -2.79 -3.54
N GLU A 139 -4.49 -2.96 -4.43
CA GLU A 139 -4.03 -4.26 -4.90
C GLU A 139 -2.50 -4.31 -4.95
N GLN A 140 -1.94 -5.47 -4.64
CA GLN A 140 -0.56 -5.81 -4.92
C GLN A 140 -0.50 -6.93 -5.93
N ALA A 141 0.40 -6.77 -6.91
CA ALA A 141 0.75 -7.78 -7.87
C ALA A 141 2.26 -7.96 -7.97
N PHE A 142 2.68 -9.21 -8.20
CA PHE A 142 4.08 -9.55 -8.45
C PHE A 142 4.27 -10.02 -9.89
N SER A 143 5.47 -9.81 -10.41
CA SER A 143 5.88 -10.31 -11.72
C SER A 143 7.25 -10.98 -11.62
N ALA A 144 7.36 -12.18 -12.19
CA ALA A 144 8.61 -12.94 -12.31
C ALA A 144 9.30 -12.76 -13.67
N ASP A 145 8.70 -12.02 -14.59
CA ASP A 145 9.10 -11.88 -16.00
C ASP A 145 9.31 -10.42 -16.40
N ALA A 146 9.88 -9.65 -15.48
CA ALA A 146 10.20 -8.23 -15.65
C ALA A 146 9.00 -7.34 -16.04
N GLY A 147 7.78 -7.75 -15.66
CA GLY A 147 6.54 -7.00 -15.84
C GLY A 147 5.73 -7.39 -17.07
N ALA A 148 6.10 -8.45 -17.80
CA ALA A 148 5.34 -8.95 -18.95
C ALA A 148 4.00 -9.57 -18.52
N SER A 149 3.97 -10.24 -17.36
CA SER A 149 2.76 -10.74 -16.71
C SER A 149 2.74 -10.39 -15.22
N TRP A 150 1.55 -10.39 -14.62
CA TRP A 150 1.33 -9.96 -13.23
C TRP A 150 0.36 -10.90 -12.51
N GLU A 151 0.75 -11.36 -11.33
CA GLU A 151 -0.09 -12.12 -10.41
C GLU A 151 -0.55 -11.20 -9.26
N THR A 152 -1.81 -10.76 -9.31
CA THR A 152 -2.43 -10.08 -8.17
C THR A 152 -2.51 -11.06 -7.01
N ASN A 153 -1.83 -10.74 -5.92
CA ASN A 153 -1.66 -11.65 -4.78
C ASN A 153 -2.16 -11.06 -3.46
N TRP A 154 -2.60 -9.80 -3.46
CA TRP A 154 -3.26 -9.19 -2.31
C TRP A 154 -4.21 -8.09 -2.77
N THR A 155 -5.41 -8.05 -2.20
CA THR A 155 -6.38 -6.96 -2.37
C THR A 155 -6.87 -6.46 -1.01
N MET A 156 -7.17 -5.17 -0.93
CA MET A 156 -7.79 -4.49 0.20
C MET A 156 -9.02 -3.69 -0.27
N ALA A 157 -10.11 -3.79 0.48
CA ALA A 157 -11.29 -2.94 0.31
C ALA A 157 -11.53 -2.15 1.60
N PHE A 158 -11.63 -0.83 1.48
CA PHE A 158 -11.71 0.09 2.61
C PHE A 158 -13.15 0.55 2.82
N THR A 159 -13.63 0.51 4.05
CA THR A 159 -14.90 1.12 4.47
C THR A 159 -14.68 1.96 5.73
N PRO A 160 -15.39 3.10 5.90
CA PRO A 160 -15.23 3.93 7.10
C PRO A 160 -15.42 3.11 8.39
N ALA A 161 -14.60 3.39 9.40
CA ALA A 161 -14.59 2.65 10.66
C ALA A 161 -15.80 2.91 11.59
#